data_AF-A0A1S2P9G0-F1
#
_entry.id   AF-A0A1S2P9G0-F1
#
_cell.length_a   1.000
_cell.length_b   1.000
_cell.length_c   1.000
_cell.angle_alpha   90.00
_cell.angle_beta   90.00
_cell.angle_gamma   90.00
#
_symmetry.space_group_name_H-M   'P 1'
#
loop_
_entity.id
_entity.type
_entity.pdbx_description
1 polymer ?
#
loop_
_entity_poly.entity_id
_entity_poly.type
_entity_poly.pdbx_seq_one_letter_code
_entity_poly.pdbx_strand_id
1 'polypeptide(L)'
;MKRYTGRGRWYRPVTGTVAAVLAVGGCSSSSGSATSHAAATSASPSGAASTAAGARDTALWHKWGLTPLPAPPQPPADKPVKLSATGAVPVLTHLPTSQKVVFITVDDGQEKDPKFVEMMRDLKIPITMFLMNDAIKPDYAYFRPLQALGNHIQNHTLHHPAMSTIPLARQKEEVCGDQKILTKEYGTAPLLFRPPYGAYNNNTKIAVGECGPRAIVWWRESMQIRNMQYQAGDKRLHDGDIILAHFRGPSELKGATMTQMFANLLRRIQEQGFTVARLEDYIQSPVG
;
A
#
# COMPACT_ATOMS: atom_id res chain seq x y z
N MET A 1 -23.15 -21.09 -45.33
CA MET A 1 -23.34 -19.83 -46.10
C MET A 1 -23.16 -18.68 -45.10
N LYS A 2 -22.29 -17.67 -45.20
CA LYS A 2 -21.41 -17.13 -46.23
C LYS A 2 -20.08 -16.77 -45.52
N ARG A 3 -18.95 -17.16 -46.12
CA ARG A 3 -17.60 -16.74 -45.73
C ARG A 3 -17.37 -15.31 -46.24
N TYR A 4 -16.71 -14.46 -45.47
CA TYR A 4 -16.06 -13.27 -46.00
C TYR A 4 -14.56 -13.40 -45.79
N THR A 5 -13.86 -13.61 -46.91
CA THR A 5 -12.42 -13.57 -47.06
C THR A 5 -12.03 -12.16 -47.51
N GLY A 6 -10.99 -11.59 -46.90
CA GLY A 6 -10.42 -10.31 -47.30
C GLY A 6 -8.91 -10.30 -47.12
N ARG A 7 -8.19 -10.37 -48.25
CA ARG A 7 -6.74 -10.24 -48.46
C ARG A 7 -6.27 -8.90 -47.83
N GLY A 8 -5.12 -8.76 -47.16
CA GLY A 8 -3.76 -9.11 -47.55
C GLY A 8 -3.05 -7.90 -48.16
N ARG A 9 -2.13 -7.24 -47.44
CA ARG A 9 -0.99 -6.49 -48.02
C ARG A 9 0.09 -6.17 -46.97
N TRP A 10 1.29 -6.65 -47.23
CA TRP A 10 2.54 -6.28 -46.58
C TRP A 10 3.17 -5.08 -47.30
N TYR A 11 3.76 -4.12 -46.57
CA TYR A 11 4.87 -3.29 -47.06
C TYR A 11 5.87 -3.01 -45.95
N ARG A 12 7.14 -3.11 -46.31
CA ARG A 12 8.38 -2.95 -45.52
C ARG A 12 8.84 -1.48 -45.45
N PRO A 13 9.78 -1.12 -44.56
CA PRO A 13 10.09 0.27 -44.21
C PRO A 13 11.05 0.93 -45.19
N VAL A 14 11.07 2.27 -45.20
CA VAL A 14 12.07 3.09 -45.91
C VAL A 14 12.93 3.80 -44.86
N THR A 15 14.21 3.45 -44.85
CA THR A 15 15.31 4.17 -44.22
C THR A 15 15.73 5.36 -45.10
N GLY A 16 15.98 6.52 -44.49
CA GLY A 16 16.56 7.68 -45.17
C GLY A 16 17.64 8.31 -44.29
N THR A 17 18.90 8.07 -44.65
CA THR A 17 20.09 8.81 -44.23
C THR A 17 20.44 9.81 -45.33
N VAL A 18 20.71 11.08 -44.99
CA VAL A 18 21.49 11.99 -45.84
C VAL A 18 22.44 12.80 -44.96
N ALA A 19 23.70 12.83 -45.39
CA ALA A 19 24.85 13.43 -44.75
C ALA A 19 25.12 14.88 -45.21
N ALA A 20 25.79 15.60 -44.31
CA ALA A 20 26.74 16.72 -44.41
C ALA A 20 27.01 17.45 -45.75
N VAL A 21 27.15 18.77 -45.64
CA VAL A 21 28.06 19.60 -46.46
C VAL A 21 28.83 20.58 -45.57
N LEU A 22 30.15 20.60 -45.77
CA LEU A 22 31.19 21.48 -45.21
C LEU A 22 31.51 22.64 -46.18
N ALA A 23 31.93 23.80 -45.65
CA ALA A 23 32.97 24.70 -46.18
C ALA A 23 33.24 25.81 -45.12
N VAL A 24 34.38 25.88 -44.42
CA VAL A 24 35.70 26.50 -44.78
C VAL A 24 35.56 28.00 -45.09
N GLY A 25 36.31 28.96 -44.54
CA GLY A 25 37.47 28.99 -43.64
C GLY A 25 37.95 30.45 -43.49
N GLY A 26 38.98 30.71 -42.67
CA GLY A 26 39.68 32.00 -42.66
C GLY A 26 40.40 32.34 -41.35
N CYS A 27 41.73 32.28 -41.39
CA CYS A 27 42.68 32.47 -40.28
C CYS A 27 42.84 33.93 -39.81
N SER A 28 43.28 34.12 -38.57
CA SER A 28 44.44 34.99 -38.23
C SER A 28 44.90 34.78 -36.78
N SER A 29 46.21 34.84 -36.60
CA SER A 29 46.98 34.59 -35.38
C SER A 29 47.44 35.89 -34.72
N SER A 30 47.42 35.96 -33.38
CA SER A 30 48.40 36.71 -32.58
C SER A 30 48.34 36.36 -31.09
N SER A 31 49.45 35.81 -30.60
CA SER A 31 50.14 36.05 -29.31
C SER A 31 49.37 36.62 -28.09
N GLY A 32 49.54 35.96 -26.94
CA GLY A 32 49.88 36.65 -25.69
C GLY A 32 48.98 36.39 -24.47
N SER A 33 49.66 36.10 -23.36
CA SER A 33 49.25 36.30 -21.95
C SER A 33 48.46 35.19 -21.25
N ALA A 34 49.21 34.49 -20.40
CA ALA A 34 48.74 33.70 -19.29
C ALA A 34 47.82 34.49 -18.36
N THR A 35 46.64 33.94 -18.04
CA THR A 35 45.95 34.17 -16.77
C THR A 35 45.23 32.89 -16.36
N SER A 36 45.64 32.34 -15.23
CA SER A 36 45.00 31.25 -14.50
C SER A 36 43.56 31.62 -14.13
N HIS A 37 42.57 30.95 -14.72
CA HIS A 37 41.19 30.96 -14.21
C HIS A 37 41.01 29.74 -13.30
N ALA A 38 40.88 30.02 -12.00
CA ALA A 38 40.49 29.04 -11.01
C ALA A 38 39.10 28.48 -11.35
N ALA A 39 39.03 27.17 -11.54
CA ALA A 39 37.76 26.45 -11.59
C ALA A 39 37.14 26.49 -10.20
N ALA A 40 36.13 27.35 -10.02
CA ALA A 40 35.26 27.30 -8.85
C ALA A 40 34.41 26.02 -8.94
N THR A 41 34.79 25.00 -8.17
CA THR A 41 33.94 23.86 -7.86
C THR A 41 32.79 24.33 -6.99
N SER A 42 31.63 24.58 -7.61
CA SER A 42 30.37 24.72 -6.89
C SER A 42 29.99 23.36 -6.28
N ALA A 43 30.38 23.13 -5.03
CA ALA A 43 29.88 22.02 -4.24
C ALA A 43 28.39 22.25 -3.94
N SER A 44 27.52 21.43 -4.52
CA SER A 44 26.09 21.42 -4.20
C SER A 44 25.88 21.08 -2.72
N PRO A 45 25.01 21.80 -1.97
CA PRO A 45 24.85 21.64 -0.52
C PRO A 45 23.95 20.45 -0.12
N SER A 46 24.00 19.34 -0.87
CA SER A 46 23.06 18.23 -0.73
C SER A 46 23.20 17.43 0.57
N GLY A 47 24.35 17.52 1.26
CA GLY A 47 24.60 16.77 2.50
C GLY A 47 24.00 17.40 3.76
N ALA A 48 23.91 18.73 3.83
CA ALA A 48 23.37 19.42 5.01
C ALA A 48 21.83 19.35 5.07
N ALA A 49 21.17 19.35 3.90
CA ALA A 49 19.73 19.21 3.81
C ALA A 49 19.25 17.77 4.13
N SER A 50 19.99 16.74 3.70
CA SER A 50 19.64 15.34 3.98
C SER A 50 19.82 14.96 5.45
N THR A 51 20.87 15.47 6.10
CA THR A 51 21.12 15.26 7.54
C THR A 51 20.10 15.99 8.41
N ALA A 52 19.72 17.23 8.06
CA ALA A 52 18.65 17.95 8.74
C ALA A 52 17.28 17.28 8.55
N ALA A 53 16.99 16.71 7.38
CA ALA A 53 15.77 15.95 7.13
C ALA A 53 15.72 14.66 7.97
N GLY A 54 16.81 13.90 8.02
CA GLY A 54 16.91 12.69 8.86
C GLY A 54 16.83 12.96 10.37
N ALA A 55 17.40 14.08 10.83
CA ALA A 55 17.28 14.51 12.24
C ALA A 55 15.84 14.93 12.60
N ARG A 56 15.15 15.64 11.69
CA ARG A 56 13.72 16.01 11.87
C ARG A 56 12.82 14.78 11.89
N ASP A 57 13.07 13.81 11.01
CA ASP A 57 12.34 12.54 11.01
C ASP A 57 12.53 11.81 12.34
N THR A 58 13.77 11.68 12.81
CA THR A 58 14.07 11.05 14.11
C THR A 58 13.35 11.72 15.30
N ALA A 59 13.27 13.04 15.32
CA ALA A 59 12.54 13.78 16.35
C ALA A 59 11.02 13.48 16.34
N LEU A 60 10.42 13.33 15.14
CA LEU A 60 9.02 12.95 15.01
C LEU A 60 8.76 11.53 15.55
N TRP A 61 9.67 10.58 15.32
CA TRP A 61 9.57 9.24 15.90
C TRP A 61 9.66 9.26 17.44
N HIS A 62 10.58 10.07 17.99
CA HIS A 62 10.75 10.19 19.44
C HIS A 62 9.56 10.84 20.15
N LYS A 63 8.84 11.76 19.50
CA LYS A 63 7.56 12.30 20.02
C LYS A 63 6.57 11.20 20.42
N TRP A 64 6.61 10.06 19.73
CA TRP A 64 5.74 8.92 19.95
C TRP A 64 6.37 7.81 20.80
N GLY A 65 7.56 8.03 21.37
CA GLY A 65 8.29 7.02 22.14
C GLY A 65 8.76 5.84 21.27
N LEU A 66 9.07 6.13 20.01
CA LEU A 66 9.54 5.18 19.01
C LEU A 66 10.91 5.58 18.47
N THR A 67 11.52 4.66 17.75
CA THR A 67 12.73 4.86 16.97
C THR A 67 12.42 4.55 15.50
N PRO A 68 13.00 5.26 14.53
CA PRO A 68 12.74 5.02 13.11
C PRO A 68 12.93 3.55 12.72
N LEU A 69 11.98 3.03 11.95
CA LEU A 69 12.14 1.74 11.30
C LEU A 69 13.27 1.78 10.25
N PRO A 70 13.85 0.63 9.88
CA PRO A 70 14.72 0.55 8.72
C PRO A 70 14.03 1.15 7.49
N ALA A 71 14.77 1.80 6.60
CA ALA A 71 14.22 2.33 5.37
C ALA A 71 13.56 1.19 4.55
N PRO A 72 12.35 1.41 4.00
CA PRO A 72 11.70 0.38 3.20
C PRO A 72 12.56 0.09 1.95
N PRO A 73 12.73 -1.20 1.60
CA PRO A 73 13.37 -1.56 0.34
C PRO A 73 12.56 -1.04 -0.85
N GLN A 74 13.21 -0.92 -2.00
CA GLN A 74 12.51 -0.58 -3.24
C GLN A 74 11.48 -1.67 -3.57
N PRO A 75 10.24 -1.30 -3.94
CA PRO A 75 9.23 -2.25 -4.41
C PRO A 75 9.78 -3.17 -5.51
N PRO A 76 9.40 -4.46 -5.52
CA PRO A 76 9.84 -5.36 -6.56
C PRO A 76 9.31 -4.91 -7.93
N ALA A 77 10.19 -4.84 -8.93
CA ALA A 77 9.81 -4.45 -10.28
C ALA A 77 8.77 -5.39 -10.90
N ASP A 78 8.92 -6.70 -10.65
CA ASP A 78 7.88 -7.70 -10.93
C ASP A 78 7.14 -8.04 -9.63
N LYS A 79 5.87 -7.65 -9.55
CA LYS A 79 5.07 -7.85 -8.34
C LYS A 79 4.75 -9.34 -8.18
N PRO A 80 4.96 -9.92 -6.98
CA PRO A 80 4.81 -11.36 -6.76
C PRO A 80 3.36 -11.86 -6.86
N VAL A 81 2.38 -10.99 -6.60
CA VAL A 81 0.97 -11.34 -6.70
C VAL A 81 0.33 -10.61 -7.87
N LYS A 82 -0.20 -11.37 -8.84
CA LYS A 82 -0.87 -10.84 -10.04
C LYS A 82 -2.34 -11.25 -10.00
N LEU A 83 -3.21 -10.28 -9.72
CA LEU A 83 -4.65 -10.54 -9.66
C LEU A 83 -5.25 -10.59 -11.06
N SER A 84 -6.24 -11.45 -11.25
CA SER A 84 -6.97 -11.59 -12.51
C SER A 84 -8.28 -10.80 -12.47
N ALA A 85 -8.71 -10.29 -13.63
CA ALA A 85 -10.00 -9.63 -13.77
C ALA A 85 -11.18 -10.61 -13.66
N THR A 86 -10.93 -11.89 -13.96
CA THR A 86 -11.93 -12.96 -14.00
C THR A 86 -11.40 -14.24 -13.35
N GLY A 87 -12.29 -15.10 -12.87
CA GLY A 87 -11.93 -16.41 -12.34
C GLY A 87 -11.87 -16.46 -10.82
N ALA A 88 -11.05 -17.36 -10.29
CA ALA A 88 -10.99 -17.63 -8.86
C ALA A 88 -10.45 -16.44 -8.06
N VAL A 89 -11.09 -16.13 -6.93
CA VAL A 89 -10.60 -15.15 -5.96
C VAL A 89 -9.60 -15.84 -5.02
N PRO A 90 -8.30 -15.48 -5.07
CA PRO A 90 -7.31 -16.04 -4.17
C PRO A 90 -7.50 -15.53 -2.73
N VAL A 91 -6.98 -16.29 -1.78
CA VAL A 91 -6.88 -15.90 -0.36
C VAL A 91 -5.42 -15.67 -0.03
N LEU A 92 -5.09 -14.45 0.41
CA LEU A 92 -3.73 -14.02 0.70
C LEU A 92 -3.55 -13.93 2.22
N THR A 93 -2.70 -14.76 2.80
CA THR A 93 -2.33 -14.70 4.23
C THR A 93 -1.01 -13.97 4.47
N HIS A 94 -0.18 -13.92 3.42
CA HIS A 94 1.12 -13.26 3.32
C HIS A 94 1.38 -12.99 1.83
N LEU A 95 2.35 -12.12 1.51
CA LEU A 95 2.79 -11.91 0.14
C LEU A 95 4.19 -12.53 -0.07
N PRO A 96 4.42 -13.30 -1.15
CA PRO A 96 5.72 -13.91 -1.39
C PRO A 96 6.80 -12.85 -1.60
N THR A 97 7.81 -12.80 -0.74
CA THR A 97 8.95 -11.90 -0.86
C THR A 97 10.13 -12.41 -0.02
N SER A 98 11.35 -12.03 -0.41
CA SER A 98 12.56 -12.19 0.41
C SER A 98 13.01 -10.85 1.01
N GLN A 99 12.22 -9.80 0.83
CA GLN A 99 12.46 -8.51 1.45
C GLN A 99 11.93 -8.55 2.89
N LYS A 100 12.71 -8.03 3.83
CA LYS A 100 12.40 -8.04 5.26
C LYS A 100 11.34 -7.00 5.64
N VAL A 101 10.14 -7.17 5.09
CA VAL A 101 8.99 -6.27 5.23
C VAL A 101 7.78 -7.02 5.76
N VAL A 102 6.89 -6.29 6.41
CA VAL A 102 5.53 -6.73 6.76
C VAL A 102 4.51 -5.73 6.25
N PHE A 103 3.24 -6.15 6.18
CA PHE A 103 2.13 -5.32 5.71
C PHE A 103 1.14 -5.09 6.84
N ILE A 104 1.02 -3.85 7.29
CA ILE A 104 0.05 -3.51 8.33
C ILE A 104 -1.32 -3.26 7.70
N THR A 105 -2.31 -3.97 8.25
CA THR A 105 -3.71 -3.82 7.88
C THR A 105 -4.55 -3.50 9.11
N VAL A 106 -5.56 -2.64 8.97
CA VAL A 106 -6.37 -2.17 10.10
C VAL A 106 -7.86 -2.27 9.76
N ASP A 107 -8.61 -2.98 10.60
CA ASP A 107 -10.01 -3.35 10.32
C ASP A 107 -11.04 -2.49 11.04
N ASP A 108 -12.27 -2.61 10.53
CA ASP A 108 -13.55 -2.08 11.01
C ASP A 108 -13.72 -0.57 10.80
N GLY A 109 -12.89 0.23 11.48
CA GLY A 109 -13.05 1.68 11.53
C GLY A 109 -13.91 2.20 12.70
N GLN A 110 -14.04 1.45 13.80
CA GLN A 110 -14.89 1.85 14.94
C GLN A 110 -14.37 3.11 15.65
N GLU A 111 -13.08 3.13 16.01
CA GLU A 111 -12.44 4.25 16.69
C GLU A 111 -11.98 5.35 15.72
N LYS A 112 -12.20 6.62 16.09
CA LYS A 112 -11.77 7.81 15.34
C LYS A 112 -10.79 8.65 16.16
N ASP A 113 -9.70 8.04 16.61
CA ASP A 113 -8.66 8.66 17.44
C ASP A 113 -7.89 9.75 16.66
N PRO A 114 -8.06 11.05 16.94
CA PRO A 114 -7.35 12.11 16.21
C PRO A 114 -5.83 12.04 16.40
N LYS A 115 -5.35 11.49 17.53
CA LYS A 115 -3.92 11.29 17.77
C LYS A 115 -3.33 10.20 16.88
N PHE A 116 -4.14 9.24 16.46
CA PHE A 116 -3.70 8.24 15.50
C PHE A 116 -3.43 8.90 14.14
N VAL A 117 -4.32 9.77 13.67
CA VAL A 117 -4.11 10.53 12.42
C VAL A 117 -2.87 11.43 12.50
N GLU A 118 -2.65 12.07 13.65
CA GLU A 118 -1.43 12.86 13.91
C GLU A 118 -0.16 11.99 13.80
N MET A 119 -0.15 10.82 14.46
CA MET A 119 0.94 9.86 14.38
C MET A 119 1.19 9.40 12.95
N MET A 120 0.14 9.05 12.20
CA MET A 120 0.31 8.58 10.82
C MET A 120 0.87 9.67 9.90
N ARG A 121 0.55 10.94 10.13
CA ARG A 121 1.15 12.07 9.38
C ARG A 121 2.62 12.28 9.71
N ASP A 122 2.97 12.17 10.99
CA ASP A 122 4.34 12.32 11.46
C ASP A 122 5.24 11.19 10.96
N LEU A 123 4.78 9.93 11.10
CA LEU A 123 5.59 8.74 10.84
C LEU A 123 5.50 8.24 9.39
N LYS A 124 4.45 8.62 8.66
CA LYS A 124 4.19 8.24 7.26
C LYS A 124 4.26 6.73 7.00
N ILE A 125 3.91 5.92 8.01
CA ILE A 125 3.88 4.47 7.89
C ILE A 125 2.72 4.05 6.99
N PRO A 126 2.95 3.21 5.98
CA PRO A 126 1.86 2.73 5.13
C PRO A 126 0.97 1.74 5.89
N ILE A 127 -0.34 1.90 5.72
CA ILE A 127 -1.36 0.94 6.18
C ILE A 127 -2.38 0.68 5.08
N THR A 128 -3.01 -0.49 5.11
CA THR A 128 -4.24 -0.77 4.36
C THR A 128 -5.41 -0.85 5.33
N MET A 129 -6.49 -0.13 5.07
CA MET A 129 -7.66 -0.07 5.94
C MET A 129 -8.79 -0.90 5.34
N PHE A 130 -9.30 -1.91 6.03
CA PHE A 130 -10.51 -2.63 5.64
C PHE A 130 -11.67 -2.09 6.47
N LEU A 131 -12.51 -1.27 5.87
CA LEU A 131 -13.52 -0.50 6.60
C LEU A 131 -14.91 -1.07 6.39
N MET A 132 -15.67 -1.23 7.47
CA MET A 132 -17.07 -1.64 7.39
C MET A 132 -17.98 -0.41 7.38
N ASN A 133 -18.98 -0.37 6.50
CA ASN A 133 -19.81 0.83 6.37
C ASN A 133 -20.49 1.26 7.67
N ASP A 134 -21.04 0.33 8.46
CA ASP A 134 -21.74 0.67 9.71
C ASP A 134 -20.85 1.39 10.74
N ALA A 135 -19.54 1.08 10.76
CA ALA A 135 -18.58 1.78 11.61
C ALA A 135 -18.33 3.20 11.13
N ILE A 136 -18.18 3.38 9.82
CA ILE A 136 -17.61 4.61 9.25
C ILE A 136 -18.67 5.61 8.82
N LYS A 137 -19.91 5.18 8.57
CA LYS A 137 -20.99 6.07 8.13
C LYS A 137 -21.28 7.29 9.01
N PRO A 138 -21.04 7.27 10.35
CA PRO A 138 -21.20 8.48 11.15
C PRO A 138 -20.12 9.53 10.88
N ASP A 139 -18.95 9.14 10.37
CA ASP A 139 -17.82 10.03 10.11
C ASP A 139 -16.87 9.47 9.03
N TYR A 140 -17.26 9.64 7.75
CA TYR A 140 -16.36 9.35 6.63
C TYR A 140 -15.16 10.31 6.57
N ALA A 141 -15.26 11.50 7.17
CA ALA A 141 -14.24 12.53 7.05
C ALA A 141 -12.95 12.17 7.80
N TYR A 142 -13.06 11.41 8.90
CA TYR A 142 -11.92 10.91 9.67
C TYR A 142 -10.89 10.13 8.82
N PHE A 143 -11.33 9.34 7.85
CA PHE A 143 -10.42 8.47 7.06
C PHE A 143 -9.76 9.18 5.88
N ARG A 144 -10.30 10.32 5.42
CA ARG A 144 -9.73 11.11 4.32
C ARG A 144 -8.28 11.53 4.55
N PRO A 145 -7.87 12.06 5.72
CA PRO A 145 -6.47 12.37 5.95
C PRO A 145 -5.56 11.14 5.97
N LEU A 146 -6.06 9.97 6.37
CA LEU A 146 -5.30 8.72 6.29
C LEU A 146 -5.12 8.29 4.83
N GLN A 147 -6.17 8.39 4.01
CA GLN A 147 -6.11 8.14 2.57
C GLN A 147 -5.16 9.10 1.85
N ALA A 148 -5.15 10.39 2.23
CA ALA A 148 -4.28 11.40 1.64
C ALA A 148 -2.77 11.15 1.87
N LEU A 149 -2.42 10.29 2.84
CA LEU A 149 -1.05 9.78 3.04
C LEU A 149 -0.68 8.65 2.05
N GLY A 150 -1.55 8.38 1.06
CA GLY A 150 -1.41 7.30 0.09
C GLY A 150 -1.91 5.95 0.60
N ASN A 151 -2.56 5.90 1.77
CA ASN A 151 -3.11 4.64 2.29
C ASN A 151 -4.38 4.23 1.56
N HIS A 152 -4.56 2.93 1.39
CA HIS A 152 -5.70 2.39 0.64
C HIS A 152 -6.83 1.96 1.58
N ILE A 153 -8.06 2.22 1.15
CA ILE A 153 -9.30 1.76 1.79
C ILE A 153 -9.84 0.58 0.99
N GLN A 154 -10.23 -0.47 1.69
CA GLN A 154 -10.64 -1.76 1.15
C GLN A 154 -11.94 -2.24 1.80
N ASN A 155 -12.60 -3.22 1.17
CA ASN A 155 -13.95 -3.65 1.51
C ASN A 155 -13.97 -4.56 2.74
N HIS A 156 -14.86 -4.27 3.69
CA HIS A 156 -15.04 -5.07 4.91
C HIS A 156 -16.51 -5.30 5.26
N THR A 157 -17.37 -5.37 4.24
CA THR A 157 -18.83 -5.55 4.34
C THR A 157 -19.59 -4.32 4.86
N LEU A 158 -20.91 -4.34 4.72
CA LEU A 158 -21.75 -3.27 5.23
C LEU A 158 -21.92 -3.34 6.75
N HIS A 159 -22.26 -4.54 7.25
CA HIS A 159 -22.76 -4.74 8.62
C HIS A 159 -21.94 -5.75 9.44
N HIS A 160 -20.78 -6.17 8.93
CA HIS A 160 -19.85 -7.07 9.62
C HIS A 160 -20.41 -8.45 10.06
N PRO A 161 -21.19 -9.17 9.22
CA PRO A 161 -21.61 -10.53 9.55
C PRO A 161 -20.48 -11.54 9.32
N ALA A 162 -20.50 -12.66 10.05
CA ALA A 162 -19.69 -13.81 9.70
C ALA A 162 -20.14 -14.36 8.33
N MET A 163 -19.38 -14.07 7.27
CA MET A 163 -19.83 -14.31 5.89
C MET A 163 -20.13 -15.79 5.63
N SER A 164 -19.39 -16.71 6.25
CA SER A 164 -19.60 -18.15 6.07
C SER A 164 -20.94 -18.67 6.63
N THR A 165 -21.64 -17.91 7.47
CA THR A 165 -22.89 -18.34 8.13
C THR A 165 -24.15 -17.80 7.47
N ILE A 166 -24.01 -16.91 6.46
CA ILE A 166 -25.15 -16.29 5.77
C ILE A 166 -25.25 -16.77 4.29
N PRO A 167 -26.46 -16.79 3.69
CA PRO A 167 -26.63 -17.20 2.30
C PRO A 167 -25.89 -16.32 1.29
N LEU A 168 -25.53 -16.88 0.12
CA LEU A 168 -24.80 -16.16 -0.95
C LEU A 168 -25.43 -14.81 -1.32
N ALA A 169 -26.76 -14.74 -1.45
CA ALA A 169 -27.45 -13.50 -1.78
C ALA A 169 -27.15 -12.39 -0.75
N ARG A 170 -27.19 -12.73 0.54
CA ARG A 170 -26.81 -11.79 1.61
C ARG A 170 -25.33 -11.45 1.58
N GLN A 171 -24.45 -12.41 1.31
CA GLN A 171 -23.03 -12.13 1.13
C GLN A 171 -22.78 -11.13 -0.02
N LYS A 172 -23.51 -11.25 -1.13
CA LYS A 172 -23.42 -10.29 -2.24
C LYS A 172 -23.89 -8.90 -1.82
N GLU A 173 -25.00 -8.79 -1.09
CA GLU A 173 -25.48 -7.51 -0.59
C GLU A 173 -24.44 -6.81 0.31
N GLU A 174 -23.82 -7.57 1.22
CA GLU A 174 -22.75 -7.08 2.09
C GLU A 174 -21.55 -6.54 1.29
N VAL A 175 -21.04 -7.32 0.32
CA VAL A 175 -19.83 -6.94 -0.42
C VAL A 175 -20.13 -5.85 -1.46
N CYS A 176 -21.16 -6.02 -2.29
CA CYS A 176 -21.49 -5.08 -3.36
C CYS A 176 -21.96 -3.73 -2.79
N GLY A 177 -22.70 -3.75 -1.68
CA GLY A 177 -23.15 -2.53 -1.04
C GLY A 177 -21.99 -1.71 -0.49
N ASP A 178 -21.08 -2.36 0.25
CA ASP A 178 -19.89 -1.70 0.79
C ASP A 178 -18.96 -1.22 -0.33
N GLN A 179 -18.80 -2.02 -1.40
CA GLN A 179 -18.06 -1.63 -2.61
C GLN A 179 -18.57 -0.30 -3.16
N LYS A 180 -19.88 -0.18 -3.34
CA LYS A 180 -20.52 1.02 -3.89
C LYS A 180 -20.31 2.23 -2.98
N ILE A 181 -20.48 2.06 -1.67
CA ILE A 181 -20.35 3.16 -0.71
C ILE A 181 -18.91 3.64 -0.63
N LEU A 182 -17.95 2.72 -0.45
CA LEU A 182 -16.53 3.08 -0.37
C LEU A 182 -16.05 3.76 -1.65
N THR A 183 -16.48 3.27 -2.82
CA THR A 183 -16.17 3.92 -4.11
C THR A 183 -16.71 5.35 -4.16
N LYS A 184 -17.95 5.56 -3.69
CA LYS A 184 -18.59 6.88 -3.69
C LYS A 184 -17.91 7.84 -2.72
N GLU A 185 -17.58 7.39 -1.51
CA GLU A 185 -17.09 8.28 -0.44
C GLU A 185 -15.59 8.56 -0.54
N TYR A 186 -14.81 7.64 -1.12
CA TYR A 186 -13.35 7.73 -1.18
C TYR A 186 -12.77 7.73 -2.60
N GLY A 187 -13.61 7.65 -3.63
CA GLY A 187 -13.22 7.84 -5.04
C GLY A 187 -12.52 6.66 -5.70
N THR A 188 -12.04 5.68 -4.94
CA THR A 188 -11.38 4.47 -5.45
C THR A 188 -12.18 3.24 -5.05
N ALA A 189 -12.51 2.40 -6.04
CA ALA A 189 -13.18 1.14 -5.79
C ALA A 189 -12.22 0.15 -5.08
N PRO A 190 -12.63 -0.44 -3.94
CA PRO A 190 -11.84 -1.47 -3.28
C PRO A 190 -11.42 -2.60 -4.22
N LEU A 191 -10.14 -2.94 -4.22
CA LEU A 191 -9.58 -4.08 -4.97
C LEU A 191 -9.53 -5.33 -4.10
N LEU A 192 -9.43 -5.15 -2.79
CA LEU A 192 -9.24 -6.21 -1.81
C LEU A 192 -10.47 -6.27 -0.90
N PHE A 193 -10.75 -7.47 -0.42
CA PHE A 193 -11.82 -7.74 0.54
C PHE A 193 -11.25 -8.46 1.75
N ARG A 194 -11.73 -8.13 2.94
CA ARG A 194 -11.49 -8.94 4.14
C ARG A 194 -12.82 -9.42 4.72
N PRO A 195 -13.02 -10.73 4.96
CA PRO A 195 -14.20 -11.22 5.64
C PRO A 195 -14.14 -10.89 7.14
N PRO A 196 -15.20 -10.33 7.73
CA PRO A 196 -15.36 -10.23 9.17
C PRO A 196 -15.02 -11.55 9.87
N TYR A 197 -14.30 -11.46 11.00
CA TYR A 197 -13.83 -12.60 11.79
C TYR A 197 -12.92 -13.60 11.04
N GLY A 198 -12.48 -13.27 9.83
CA GLY A 198 -11.80 -14.21 8.95
C GLY A 198 -12.71 -15.32 8.40
N ALA A 199 -14.04 -15.22 8.60
CA ALA A 199 -14.98 -16.29 8.30
C ALA A 199 -15.43 -16.23 6.82
N TYR A 200 -14.97 -17.16 5.99
CA TYR A 200 -15.35 -17.24 4.57
C TYR A 200 -15.64 -18.67 4.12
N ASN A 201 -16.41 -18.81 3.03
CA ASN A 201 -16.64 -20.07 2.32
C ASN A 201 -16.62 -19.84 0.80
N ASN A 202 -16.99 -20.85 0.00
CA ASN A 202 -17.03 -20.72 -1.47
C ASN A 202 -18.02 -19.66 -1.94
N ASN A 203 -19.16 -19.48 -1.24
CA ASN A 203 -20.10 -18.41 -1.56
C ASN A 203 -19.47 -17.03 -1.33
N THR A 204 -18.59 -16.88 -0.33
CA THR A 204 -17.85 -15.64 -0.11
C THR A 204 -16.94 -15.31 -1.27
N LYS A 205 -16.22 -16.31 -1.81
CA LYS A 205 -15.36 -16.10 -2.99
C LYS A 205 -16.16 -15.68 -4.22
N ILE A 206 -17.34 -16.27 -4.43
CA ILE A 206 -18.26 -15.88 -5.51
C ILE A 206 -18.73 -14.44 -5.31
N ALA A 207 -19.25 -14.10 -4.13
CA ALA A 207 -19.71 -12.75 -3.82
C ALA A 207 -18.61 -11.70 -4.05
N VAL A 208 -17.40 -11.97 -3.59
CA VAL A 208 -16.24 -11.09 -3.79
C VAL A 208 -15.94 -10.86 -5.27
N GLY A 209 -15.82 -11.94 -6.05
CA GLY A 209 -15.50 -11.82 -7.48
C GLY A 209 -16.58 -11.08 -8.29
N GLU A 210 -17.85 -11.31 -7.96
CA GLU A 210 -18.98 -10.66 -8.62
C GLU A 210 -19.17 -9.19 -8.21
N CYS A 211 -18.77 -8.82 -6.98
CA CYS A 211 -18.98 -7.48 -6.45
C CYS A 211 -17.82 -6.51 -6.69
N GLY A 212 -16.69 -6.95 -7.25
CA GLY A 212 -15.59 -6.06 -7.64
C GLY A 212 -14.22 -6.42 -7.07
N PRO A 213 -14.07 -6.71 -5.76
CA PRO A 213 -12.75 -7.07 -5.24
C PRO A 213 -12.22 -8.36 -5.88
N ARG A 214 -10.90 -8.49 -5.90
CA ARG A 214 -10.16 -9.52 -6.66
C ARG A 214 -9.27 -10.40 -5.80
N ALA A 215 -9.23 -10.17 -4.50
CA ALA A 215 -8.56 -11.02 -3.53
C ALA A 215 -9.26 -10.93 -2.17
N ILE A 216 -9.27 -12.05 -1.46
CA ILE A 216 -9.54 -12.10 -0.02
C ILE A 216 -8.20 -11.93 0.70
N VAL A 217 -8.11 -10.97 1.61
CA VAL A 217 -6.91 -10.74 2.43
C VAL A 217 -7.18 -11.22 3.85
N TRP A 218 -6.46 -12.27 4.22
CA TRP A 218 -6.34 -12.77 5.59
C TRP A 218 -5.06 -12.21 6.22
N TRP A 219 -4.70 -12.69 7.41
CA TRP A 219 -3.48 -12.31 8.10
C TRP A 219 -2.77 -13.57 8.59
N ARG A 220 -1.45 -13.48 8.71
CA ARG A 220 -0.69 -14.46 9.47
C ARG A 220 -0.62 -14.03 10.92
N GLU A 221 -0.37 -12.75 11.19
CA GLU A 221 -0.15 -12.27 12.55
C GLU A 221 -1.16 -11.19 12.92
N SER A 222 -1.41 -11.00 14.22
CA SER A 222 -2.34 -9.96 14.67
C SER A 222 -1.82 -9.21 15.88
N MET A 223 -2.06 -7.90 15.91
CA MET A 223 -1.77 -7.07 17.05
C MET A 223 -2.92 -7.15 18.06
N GLN A 224 -2.58 -7.50 19.30
CA GLN A 224 -3.48 -7.38 20.44
C GLN A 224 -3.21 -6.04 21.14
N ILE A 225 -3.61 -5.87 22.41
CA ILE A 225 -3.44 -4.57 23.10
C ILE A 225 -1.96 -4.16 23.22
N ARG A 226 -1.07 -5.09 23.58
CA ARG A 226 0.36 -4.81 23.83
C ARG A 226 1.34 -5.72 23.07
N ASN A 227 0.86 -6.86 22.57
CA ASN A 227 1.72 -7.89 22.00
C ASN A 227 1.12 -8.44 20.70
N MET A 228 1.99 -8.95 19.85
CA MET A 228 1.60 -9.74 18.69
C MET A 228 1.08 -11.10 19.16
N GLN A 229 -0.03 -11.53 18.57
CA GLN A 229 -0.43 -12.93 18.54
C GLN A 229 0.08 -13.53 17.25
N TYR A 230 0.90 -14.58 17.40
CA TYR A 230 1.47 -15.29 16.28
C TYR A 230 0.68 -16.56 15.96
N GLN A 231 0.43 -16.82 14.68
CA GLN A 231 -0.14 -18.09 14.23
C GLN A 231 0.96 -19.15 14.02
N ALA A 232 2.16 -18.74 13.61
CA ALA A 232 3.31 -19.62 13.52
C ALA A 232 3.88 -19.97 14.91
N GLY A 233 4.33 -21.22 15.08
CA GLY A 233 4.77 -21.75 16.37
C GLY A 233 6.08 -21.16 16.91
N ASP A 234 6.90 -20.56 16.05
CA ASP A 234 8.16 -19.91 16.40
C ASP A 234 7.97 -18.51 17.00
N LYS A 235 6.75 -17.97 16.93
CA LYS A 235 6.34 -16.68 17.52
C LYS A 235 7.14 -15.49 16.99
N ARG A 236 7.41 -15.48 15.69
CA ARG A 236 8.17 -14.42 15.01
C ARG A 236 7.49 -13.94 13.73
N LEU A 237 7.81 -12.72 13.35
CA LEU A 237 7.47 -12.17 12.05
C LEU A 237 8.35 -12.81 10.96
N HIS A 238 7.73 -13.04 9.81
CA HIS A 238 8.35 -13.52 8.59
C HIS A 238 8.20 -12.50 7.45
N ASP A 239 9.08 -12.63 6.46
CA ASP A 239 9.04 -11.81 5.25
C ASP A 239 7.68 -11.93 4.58
N GLY A 240 7.06 -10.78 4.36
CA GLY A 240 5.78 -10.65 3.69
C GLY A 240 4.55 -10.95 4.54
N ASP A 241 4.70 -11.09 5.86
CA ASP A 241 3.57 -11.27 6.76
C ASP A 241 2.57 -10.11 6.65
N ILE A 242 1.29 -10.47 6.60
CA ILE A 242 0.19 -9.52 6.73
C ILE A 242 -0.22 -9.52 8.21
N ILE A 243 -0.19 -8.33 8.80
CA ILE A 243 -0.53 -8.09 10.20
C ILE A 243 -1.90 -7.45 10.30
N LEU A 244 -2.80 -8.04 11.09
CA LEU A 244 -4.09 -7.48 11.44
C LEU A 244 -4.01 -6.61 12.70
N ALA A 245 -4.49 -5.37 12.64
CA ALA A 245 -4.86 -4.54 13.77
C ALA A 245 -6.31 -4.04 13.60
N HIS A 246 -6.85 -3.32 14.58
CA HIS A 246 -8.23 -2.79 14.50
C HIS A 246 -8.28 -1.33 14.93
N PHE A 247 -9.23 -0.57 14.37
CA PHE A 247 -9.59 0.76 14.89
C PHE A 247 -10.42 0.59 16.17
N ARG A 248 -9.75 0.41 17.31
CA ARG A 248 -10.38 0.18 18.62
C ARG A 248 -10.05 1.27 19.63
N GLY A 249 -11.04 1.60 20.45
CA GLY A 249 -10.94 2.61 21.51
C GLY A 249 -10.59 2.04 22.88
N PRO A 250 -10.45 2.90 23.91
CA PRO A 250 -10.11 2.48 25.28
C PRO A 250 -11.04 1.43 25.89
N SER A 251 -12.33 1.43 25.54
CA SER A 251 -13.30 0.43 26.00
C SER A 251 -12.94 -0.99 25.57
N GLU A 252 -12.39 -1.16 24.39
CA GLU A 252 -11.99 -2.46 23.83
C GLU A 252 -10.51 -2.78 24.10
N LEU A 253 -9.70 -1.76 24.39
CA LEU A 253 -8.26 -1.86 24.61
C LEU A 253 -7.83 -1.77 26.08
N LYS A 254 -8.76 -2.03 27.02
CA LYS A 254 -8.50 -2.02 28.47
C LYS A 254 -7.83 -0.72 28.94
N GLY A 255 -8.35 0.41 28.47
CA GLY A 255 -7.88 1.76 28.79
C GLY A 255 -6.74 2.27 27.90
N ALA A 256 -6.14 1.45 27.03
CA ALA A 256 -5.16 1.94 26.07
C ALA A 256 -5.84 2.62 24.87
N THR A 257 -5.18 3.59 24.25
CA THR A 257 -5.69 4.20 23.02
C THR A 257 -5.28 3.42 21.77
N MET A 258 -5.95 3.68 20.64
CA MET A 258 -5.54 3.17 19.34
C MET A 258 -4.10 3.59 19.03
N THR A 259 -3.76 4.85 19.29
CA THR A 259 -2.40 5.40 19.13
C THR A 259 -1.37 4.58 19.93
N GLN A 260 -1.65 4.23 21.18
CA GLN A 260 -0.74 3.42 22.01
C GLN A 260 -0.60 1.98 21.50
N MET A 261 -1.70 1.35 21.07
CA MET A 261 -1.66 0.03 20.44
C MET A 261 -0.80 0.04 19.17
N PHE A 262 -0.96 1.06 18.32
CA PHE A 262 -0.18 1.18 17.10
C PHE A 262 1.31 1.44 17.36
N ALA A 263 1.64 2.27 18.35
CA ALA A 263 3.02 2.42 18.79
C ALA A 263 3.64 1.09 19.27
N ASN A 264 2.88 0.29 20.02
CA ASN A 264 3.32 -1.05 20.42
C ASN A 264 3.55 -1.96 19.21
N LEU A 265 2.67 -1.93 18.20
CA LEU A 265 2.85 -2.67 16.95
C LEU A 265 4.17 -2.31 16.26
N LEU A 266 4.41 -1.01 16.05
CA LEU A 266 5.66 -0.54 15.42
C LEU A 266 6.89 -0.98 16.20
N ARG A 267 6.83 -0.95 17.54
CA ARG A 267 7.91 -1.45 18.40
C ARG A 267 8.15 -2.95 18.19
N ARG A 268 7.11 -3.79 18.12
CA ARG A 268 7.25 -5.24 17.89
C ARG A 268 7.83 -5.57 16.51
N ILE A 269 7.49 -4.78 15.50
CA ILE A 269 8.06 -4.87 14.15
C ILE A 269 9.55 -4.51 14.20
N GLN A 270 9.89 -3.40 14.85
CA GLN A 270 11.26 -2.91 14.95
C GLN A 270 12.17 -3.86 15.75
N GLU A 271 11.69 -4.40 16.87
CA GLU A 271 12.44 -5.35 17.71
C GLU A 271 12.91 -6.59 16.94
N GLN A 272 12.18 -6.95 15.88
CA GLN A 272 12.52 -8.07 14.99
C GLN A 272 13.28 -7.64 13.73
N GLY A 273 13.54 -6.33 13.60
CA GLY A 273 14.29 -5.71 12.52
C GLY A 273 13.56 -5.71 11.19
N PHE A 274 12.22 -5.66 11.21
CA PHE A 274 11.38 -5.49 10.02
C PHE A 274 11.09 -4.02 9.76
N THR A 275 10.69 -3.72 8.53
CA THR A 275 10.06 -2.46 8.15
C THR A 275 8.68 -2.72 7.54
N VAL A 276 7.94 -1.66 7.20
CA VAL A 276 6.56 -1.77 6.71
C VAL A 276 6.50 -1.37 5.25
N ALA A 277 5.82 -2.17 4.45
CA ALA A 277 5.54 -1.88 3.04
C ALA A 277 4.05 -1.84 2.76
N ARG A 278 3.68 -1.35 1.57
CA ARG A 278 2.31 -1.27 1.06
C ARG A 278 1.92 -2.58 0.37
N LEU A 279 0.69 -3.05 0.55
CA LEU A 279 0.20 -4.24 -0.17
C LEU A 279 0.24 -4.00 -1.69
N GLU A 280 -0.14 -2.80 -2.12
CA GLU A 280 -0.16 -2.37 -3.51
C GLU A 280 1.23 -2.36 -4.18
N ASP A 281 2.32 -2.29 -3.41
CA ASP A 281 3.69 -2.40 -3.95
C ASP A 281 4.01 -3.83 -4.40
N TYR A 282 3.26 -4.83 -3.90
CA TYR A 282 3.50 -6.26 -4.11
C TYR A 282 2.32 -6.97 -4.79
N ILE A 283 1.18 -6.29 -4.90
CA ILE A 283 -0.02 -6.78 -5.60
C ILE A 283 -0.21 -5.97 -6.87
N GLN A 284 -0.19 -6.66 -8.01
CA GLN A 284 -0.58 -6.11 -9.30
C GLN A 284 -2.09 -6.26 -9.49
N SER A 285 -2.74 -5.12 -9.72
CA SER A 285 -4.15 -5.08 -10.14
C SER A 285 -4.30 -5.73 -11.53
N PRO A 286 -5.48 -6.28 -11.86
CA PRO A 286 -5.72 -6.78 -13.21
C PRO A 286 -5.46 -5.71 -14.26
N VAL A 287 -4.83 -6.10 -15.36
CA VAL A 287 -4.73 -5.24 -16.55
C VAL A 287 -6.11 -5.29 -17.22
N GLY A 288 -6.70 -4.11 -17.43
CA GLY A 288 -8.00 -3.95 -18.09
C GLY A 288 -7.97 -4.33 -19.57
#